data_AF-A0AAP7IE36-F1
#
_entry.id   AF-A0AAP7IE36-F1
#
_cell.length_a   1.000
_cell.length_b   1.000
_cell.length_c   1.000
_cell.angle_alpha   90.00
_cell.angle_beta   90.00
_cell.angle_gamma   90.00
#
_symmetry.space_group_name_H-M   'P 1'
#
loop_
_entity.id
_entity.type
_entity.pdbx_description
1 polymer ?
#
loop_
_entity_poly.entity_id
_entity_poly.type
_entity_poly.pdbx_seq_one_letter_code
_entity_poly.pdbx_strand_id
1 'polypeptide(L)' 'MIVGDYHYNEVYDEYTSLKVWRYMENEDVDLETALNHLGLDYIDALPDEEDIPELENEKQKLIERGY' A
#
# COMPACT_ATOMS: atom_id res chain seq x y z
N MET A 1 5.81 2.53 -5.09
CA MET A 1 7.04 2.08 -4.40
C MET A 1 6.68 1.02 -3.36
N ILE A 2 7.45 -0.06 -3.18
CA ILE A 2 7.18 -1.05 -2.11
C ILE A 2 7.93 -0.63 -0.85
N VAL A 3 7.21 -0.52 0.27
CA VAL A 3 7.71 -0.13 1.60
C VAL A 3 7.16 -1.13 2.61
N GLY A 4 8.02 -2.00 3.14
CA GLY A 4 7.58 -3.11 3.99
C GLY A 4 6.55 -4.01 3.29
N ASP A 5 5.43 -4.26 3.96
CA ASP A 5 4.27 -5.02 3.44
C ASP A 5 3.23 -4.14 2.72
N TYR A 6 3.60 -2.90 2.37
CA TYR A 6 2.74 -1.93 1.71
C TYR A 6 3.32 -1.47 0.36
N HIS A 7 2.44 -1.10 -0.54
CA HIS A 7 2.74 -0.30 -1.71
C HIS A 7 2.38 1.16 -1.43
N TYR A 8 3.37 2.04 -1.49
CA TYR A 8 3.19 3.49 -1.47
C TYR A 8 2.88 4.01 -2.86
N ASN A 9 1.74 4.68 -3.01
CA ASN A 9 1.30 5.35 -4.22
C ASN A 9 1.73 6.82 -4.19
N GLU A 10 2.71 7.17 -5.01
CA GLU A 10 3.28 8.52 -5.08
C GLU A 10 2.31 9.57 -5.65
N VAL A 11 1.28 9.15 -6.39
CA VAL A 11 0.29 10.07 -6.99
C VAL A 11 -0.69 10.57 -5.94
N TYR A 12 -1.11 9.68 -5.04
CA TYR A 12 -2.11 9.98 -4.03
C TYR A 12 -1.52 10.20 -2.62
N ASP A 13 -0.21 9.96 -2.45
CA ASP A 13 0.48 10.01 -1.16
C ASP A 13 -0.17 9.06 -0.13
N GLU A 14 -0.49 7.85 -0.58
CA GLU A 14 -1.23 6.86 0.21
C GLU A 14 -0.56 5.49 0.17
N TYR A 15 -0.65 4.77 1.28
CA TYR A 15 -0.20 3.38 1.39
C TYR A 15 -1.36 2.44 1.12
N THR A 16 -1.09 1.33 0.44
CA THR A 16 -2.04 0.24 0.24
C THR A 16 -1.34 -1.07 0.58
N SER A 17 -2.00 -1.96 1.30
CA SER A 17 -1.49 -3.29 1.58
C SER A 17 -1.00 -3.96 0.29
N LEU A 18 0.21 -4.53 0.33
CA LEU A 18 0.82 -5.14 -0.85
C LEU A 18 -0.03 -6.28 -1.41
N LYS A 19 -0.81 -6.96 -0.56
CA LYS A 19 -1.79 -7.97 -0.98
C LYS A 19 -2.88 -7.38 -1.86
N VAL A 20 -3.46 -6.26 -1.43
CA VAL A 20 -4.54 -5.57 -2.17
C VAL A 20 -3.99 -4.97 -3.45
N TRP A 21 -2.85 -4.26 -3.36
CA TRP A 21 -2.21 -3.66 -4.53
C TRP A 21 -1.84 -4.68 -5.61
N ARG A 22 -1.24 -5.82 -5.22
CA ARG A 22 -0.92 -6.89 -6.18
C ARG A 22 -2.17 -7.48 -6.83
N TYR A 23 -3.26 -7.59 -6.08
CA TYR A 23 -4.51 -8.09 -6.65
C TYR A 23 -5.05 -7.11 -7.70
N MET A 24 -5.07 -5.81 -7.38
CA MET A 24 -5.47 -4.75 -8.31
C MET A 24 -4.62 -4.76 -9.59
N GLU A 25 -3.29 -4.90 -9.47
CA GLU A 25 -2.39 -4.93 -10.62
C GLU A 25 -2.58 -6.19 -11.48
N ASN A 26 -2.73 -7.36 -10.86
CA ASN A 26 -2.85 -8.62 -11.60
C ASN A 26 -4.18 -8.76 -12.34
N GLU A 27 -5.27 -8.33 -11.71
CA GLU A 27 -6.62 -8.49 -12.26
C GLU A 27 -7.09 -7.26 -13.04
N ASP A 28 -6.28 -6.19 -13.10
CA ASP A 28 -6.60 -4.89 -13.71
C ASP A 28 -7.93 -4.33 -13.15
N VAL A 29 -8.03 -4.27 -11.82
CA VAL A 29 -9.25 -3.82 -11.11
C VAL A 29 -8.97 -2.67 -10.16
N ASP A 30 -10.01 -1.91 -9.84
CA ASP A 30 -9.97 -0.86 -8.84
C ASP A 30 -9.98 -1.40 -7.40
N LEU A 31 -9.71 -0.51 -6.44
CA LEU A 31 -9.61 -0.84 -5.02
C LEU A 31 -10.92 -1.40 -4.46
N GLU A 32 -12.08 -0.84 -4.81
CA GLU A 32 -13.37 -1.32 -4.30
C GLU A 32 -13.64 -2.75 -4.80
N THR A 33 -13.38 -3.01 -6.08
CA THR A 33 -13.49 -4.36 -6.65
C THR A 33 -12.52 -5.34 -5.97
N ALA A 34 -11.27 -4.92 -5.74
CA ALA A 34 -10.28 -5.75 -5.05
C ALA A 34 -10.68 -6.08 -3.61
N LEU A 35 -11.15 -5.10 -2.85
CA LEU A 35 -11.59 -5.29 -1.46
C LEU A 35 -12.81 -6.20 -1.38
N ASN A 36 -13.81 -5.98 -2.22
CA ASN A 36 -14.99 -6.84 -2.31
C ASN A 36 -14.63 -8.29 -2.63
N HIS A 37 -13.69 -8.52 -3.55
CA HIS A 37 -13.26 -9.87 -3.90
C HIS A 37 -12.44 -10.53 -2.79
N LEU A 38 -11.57 -9.77 -2.12
CA LEU A 38 -10.74 -10.25 -1.02
C LEU A 38 -11.52 -10.40 0.30
N GLY A 39 -12.76 -9.89 0.37
CA GLY A 39 -13.58 -9.88 1.58
C GLY A 39 -12.95 -9.01 2.67
N LEU A 40 -12.34 -7.89 2.28
CA LEU A 40 -11.65 -6.96 3.16
C LEU A 40 -12.40 -5.63 3.22
N ASP A 41 -12.29 -4.94 4.35
CA ASP A 41 -12.75 -3.56 4.48
C ASP A 41 -11.64 -2.58 4.08
N TYR A 42 -11.99 -1.32 3.86
CA TYR A 42 -11.03 -0.28 3.49
C TYR A 42 -9.92 -0.11 4.54
N ILE A 43 -10.24 -0.30 5.81
CA ILE A 43 -9.26 -0.22 6.91
C ILE A 43 -8.20 -1.32 6.81
N ASP A 44 -8.57 -2.52 6.35
CA ASP A 44 -7.62 -3.63 6.14
C ASP A 44 -6.68 -3.39 4.95
N ALA A 45 -7.07 -2.46 4.07
CA ALA A 45 -6.29 -2.06 2.90
C ALA A 45 -5.19 -1.06 3.25
N LEU A 46 -5.29 -0.40 4.40
CA LEU A 46 -4.40 0.68 4.83
C LEU A 46 -3.52 0.23 5.98
N PRO A 47 -2.36 0.87 6.20
CA PRO A 47 -1.61 0.69 7.43
C PRO A 47 -2.34 1.30 8.61
N ASP A 48 -2.12 0.72 9.79
CA ASP A 48 -2.58 1.32 11.04
C ASP A 48 -1.85 2.65 11.28
N GLU A 49 -2.51 3.60 11.96
CA GLU A 49 -1.92 4.92 12.23
C GLU A 49 -0.60 4.84 13.01
N GLU A 50 -0.43 3.80 13.82
CA GLU A 50 0.79 3.53 14.58
C GLU A 50 1.97 3.06 13.71
N ASP A 51 1.69 2.42 12.57
CA ASP A 51 2.70 1.89 11.64
C ASP A 51 3.19 2.95 10.63
N ILE A 52 2.37 3.98 10.36
CA ILE A 52 2.70 5.05 9.39
C ILE A 52 4.07 5.69 9.66
N PRO A 53 4.45 6.07 10.92
CA PRO A 53 5.76 6.64 11.19
C PRO A 53 6.93 5.72 10.83
N GLU A 54 6.77 4.40 11.00
CA GLU A 54 7.79 3.42 10.64
C GLU A 54 7.90 3.29 9.12
N LEU A 55 6.77 3.21 8.42
CA LEU A 55 6.71 3.17 6.96
C LEU A 55 7.31 4.43 6.33
N GLU A 56 7.03 5.62 6.87
CA GLU A 56 7.64 6.86 6.40
C GLU A 56 9.16 6.85 6.56
N ASN A 57 9.68 6.30 7.65
CA ASN A 57 11.12 6.15 7.87
C ASN A 57 11.74 5.19 6.86
N GLU A 58 11.08 4.06 6.58
CA GLU A 58 11.52 3.12 5.54
C GLU A 58 11.48 3.75 4.14
N LYS A 59 10.41 4.49 3.82
CA LYS A 59 10.29 5.25 2.57
C LYS A 59 11.45 6.21 2.39
N GLN A 60 11.79 7.00 3.41
CA GLN A 60 12.94 7.93 3.35
C GLN A 60 14.26 7.19 3.10
N LYS A 61 14.49 6.07 3.80
CA LYS A 61 15.70 5.24 3.56
C LYS A 61 15.78 4.69 2.14
N LEU A 62 14.64 4.36 1.51
CA LEU A 62 14.59 3.88 0.12
C LEU A 62 14.92 5.01 -0.86
N ILE A 63 14.37 6.20 -0.64
CA ILE A 63 14.67 7.41 -1.43
C ILE A 63 16.15 7.77 -1.32
N GLU A 64 16.73 7.77 -0.11
CA GLU A 64 18.17 8.04 0.09
C GLU A 64 19.08 7.01 -0.60
N ARG A 65 18.57 5.79 -0.84
CA ARG A 65 19.28 4.72 -1.57
C ARG A 65 19.11 4.82 -3.09
N GLY A 66 18.33 5.76 -3.60
CA GLY A 66 18.14 6.01 -5.03
C GLY A 66 17.20 5.01 -5.72
N TYR A 67 16.24 4.46 -4.99
CA TYR A 67 15.11 3.72 -5.58
C TYR A 67 14.00 4.64 -6.05
#